data_AF-V5I8Q8-F1
#
_entry.id   AF-V5I8Q8-F1
#
_cell.length_a   1.000
_cell.length_b   1.000
_cell.length_c   1.000
_cell.angle_alpha   90.00
_cell.angle_beta   90.00
_cell.angle_gamma   90.00
#
_symmetry.space_group_name_H-M   'P 1'
#
loop_
_entity.id
_entity.type
_entity.pdbx_description
1 polymer ?
#
loop_
_entity_poly.entity_id
_entity_poly.type
_entity_poly.pdbx_seq_one_letter_code
_entity_poly.pdbx_strand_id
1 'polypeptide(L)'
;MSGQKNYGFVEDSRNDSYSSFSAAISSTEQLTHKSKDNSHTVELKDLRKSLEAGEYDPFDFRDVEHPTTNFETLLHLLKGSLGTGILAMPMAFYHSGYVIGVIATACIGLLCTYCIHMLIKCEYELCKRRKIGCMSYPVTAECAFLEGPPLLQKLAPYMVHITNAFLLLYQLGTCCVYTVFIGDNIQKVLKEYVDGVDERLIMLAFLLPLILINYIRNLKLLVPLSSIANVLTFISFGIILYYLIKEDITIEDREPVGNWRSFPLFFGTVLFALEAIGVIMPLENEMKTPKSFGGTCGVLNIGMISIIIMYLLMGLFGYLAYGSKIQGSISYSLNEKEIPAQVAKILLALTIFISHSLQMYVAIDITWNQYLYSKLEKNRYKIIYEYLIRTFLVIICFCLAVAVPYIDLFISLFGALCLSALGLAFPAIIDTSTYWDTLKGARGALILTKNFFIVIFAICGLVVGTSTSLEEIVKKFSSSTNSTA
;
A
#
# COMPACT_ATOMS: atom_id res chain seq x y z
N MET A 1 -52.46 -44.84 19.68
CA MET A 1 -51.04 -45.18 19.40
C MET A 1 -50.31 -43.90 19.00
N SER A 2 -49.13 -43.67 19.58
CA SER A 2 -47.94 -42.91 19.09
C SER A 2 -48.17 -41.82 18.02
N GLY A 3 -47.81 -40.54 18.18
CA GLY A 3 -46.50 -40.01 18.67
C GLY A 3 -45.53 -39.92 17.47
N GLN A 4 -44.87 -38.80 17.14
CA GLN A 4 -44.30 -37.71 17.95
C GLN A 4 -44.41 -36.30 17.29
N LYS A 5 -44.10 -35.26 18.08
CA LYS A 5 -43.81 -33.88 17.63
C LYS A 5 -42.39 -33.78 17.05
N ASN A 6 -42.09 -32.73 16.27
CA ASN A 6 -41.06 -31.76 16.67
C ASN A 6 -41.06 -30.44 15.85
N TYR A 7 -40.78 -29.38 16.60
CA TYR A 7 -40.35 -28.01 16.28
C TYR A 7 -39.52 -27.89 14.97
N GLY A 8 -39.63 -26.83 14.17
CA GLY A 8 -39.89 -25.44 14.55
C GLY A 8 -38.57 -24.68 14.61
N PHE A 9 -37.99 -24.34 13.45
CA PHE A 9 -36.77 -23.53 13.34
C PHE A 9 -37.13 -22.08 13.04
N VAL A 10 -36.47 -21.17 13.77
CA VAL A 10 -36.66 -19.72 13.69
C VAL A 10 -35.90 -19.18 12.48
N GLU A 11 -36.58 -18.42 11.62
CA GLU A 11 -35.92 -17.52 10.67
C GLU A 11 -35.30 -16.35 11.44
N ASP A 12 -33.97 -16.33 11.56
CA ASP A 12 -33.25 -15.33 12.34
C ASP A 12 -32.25 -14.58 11.45
N SER A 13 -32.61 -13.35 11.08
CA SER A 13 -31.80 -12.18 10.70
C SER A 13 -30.42 -12.35 10.00
N ARG A 14 -30.20 -13.37 9.14
CA ARG A 14 -28.93 -13.57 8.41
C ARG A 14 -28.96 -13.24 6.91
N ASN A 15 -30.12 -12.88 6.35
CA ASN A 15 -30.23 -12.65 4.90
C ASN A 15 -29.59 -11.32 4.43
N ASP A 16 -29.55 -10.29 5.28
CA ASP A 16 -29.10 -8.95 4.84
C ASP A 16 -27.59 -8.92 4.50
N SER A 17 -26.75 -9.68 5.21
CA SER A 17 -25.32 -9.82 4.89
C SER A 17 -25.04 -10.60 3.59
N TYR A 18 -25.97 -11.44 3.15
CA TYR A 18 -25.87 -12.10 1.83
C TYR A 18 -26.24 -11.15 0.68
N SER A 19 -27.09 -10.14 0.94
CA SER A 19 -27.47 -9.17 -0.09
C SER A 19 -26.34 -8.19 -0.43
N SER A 20 -25.55 -7.76 0.57
CA SER A 20 -24.34 -6.95 0.35
C SER A 20 -23.23 -7.74 -0.37
N PHE A 21 -23.06 -9.02 0.00
CA PHE A 21 -22.13 -9.94 -0.65
C PHE A 21 -22.48 -10.16 -2.13
N SER A 22 -23.76 -10.37 -2.44
CA SER A 22 -24.27 -10.51 -3.82
C SER A 22 -24.07 -9.24 -4.65
N ALA A 23 -24.22 -8.05 -4.06
CA ALA A 23 -24.01 -6.79 -4.77
C ALA A 23 -22.56 -6.58 -5.22
N ALA A 24 -21.57 -7.00 -4.41
CA ALA A 24 -20.15 -6.91 -4.76
C ALA A 24 -19.74 -7.92 -5.86
N ILE A 25 -20.38 -9.09 -5.91
CA ILE A 25 -20.15 -10.11 -6.95
C ILE A 25 -20.85 -9.72 -8.26
N SER A 26 -22.06 -9.17 -8.19
CA SER A 26 -22.87 -8.78 -9.36
C SER A 26 -22.21 -7.71 -10.24
N SER A 27 -21.34 -6.86 -9.67
CA SER A 27 -20.52 -5.90 -10.44
C SER A 27 -19.51 -6.57 -11.39
N THR A 28 -19.13 -7.82 -11.13
CA THR A 28 -18.12 -8.56 -11.92
C THR A 28 -18.76 -9.40 -13.03
N GLU A 29 -19.97 -9.92 -12.83
CA GLU A 29 -20.65 -10.82 -13.78
C GLU A 29 -21.18 -10.16 -15.08
N GLN A 30 -21.24 -8.82 -15.17
CA GLN A 30 -21.89 -8.15 -16.31
C GLN A 30 -21.01 -7.96 -17.58
N LEU A 31 -19.80 -8.54 -17.64
CA LEU A 31 -18.82 -8.23 -18.70
C LEU A 31 -18.21 -9.42 -19.46
N THR A 32 -18.92 -10.55 -19.63
CA THR A 32 -18.42 -11.67 -20.46
C THR A 32 -19.44 -12.27 -21.43
N HIS A 33 -19.12 -12.25 -22.74
CA HIS A 33 -19.79 -13.14 -23.71
C HIS A 33 -18.93 -13.45 -24.96
N LYS A 34 -18.83 -14.76 -25.27
CA LYS A 34 -18.42 -15.46 -26.52
C LYS A 34 -16.93 -15.78 -26.81
N SER A 35 -16.63 -17.10 -26.74
CA SER A 35 -16.03 -17.95 -27.82
C SER A 35 -14.53 -17.75 -28.12
N LYS A 36 -13.61 -18.73 -28.30
CA LYS A 36 -13.59 -20.20 -28.52
C LYS A 36 -12.12 -20.70 -28.32
N ASP A 37 -11.66 -21.98 -28.35
CA ASP A 37 -12.21 -23.31 -28.69
C ASP A 37 -11.31 -24.47 -28.12
N ASN A 38 -11.82 -25.71 -28.10
CA ASN A 38 -11.12 -27.02 -28.01
C ASN A 38 -9.98 -27.34 -26.98
N SER A 39 -9.26 -26.41 -26.36
CA SER A 39 -8.34 -26.75 -25.24
C SER A 39 -9.10 -26.94 -23.93
N HIS A 40 -10.10 -26.08 -23.70
CA HIS A 40 -10.90 -26.05 -22.49
C HIS A 40 -11.70 -27.33 -22.22
N THR A 41 -11.95 -28.19 -23.22
CA THR A 41 -12.71 -29.45 -23.02
C THR A 41 -11.92 -30.54 -22.29
N VAL A 42 -10.60 -30.40 -22.15
CA VAL A 42 -9.78 -31.24 -21.26
C VAL A 42 -9.77 -30.63 -19.85
N GLU A 43 -9.44 -29.34 -19.74
CA GLU A 43 -9.46 -28.58 -18.48
C GLU A 43 -10.81 -28.71 -17.76
N LEU A 44 -11.94 -28.50 -18.46
CA LEU A 44 -13.29 -28.64 -17.90
C LEU A 44 -13.63 -30.07 -17.44
N LYS A 45 -12.98 -31.10 -17.98
CA LYS A 45 -13.17 -32.48 -17.52
C LYS A 45 -12.38 -32.77 -16.25
N ASP A 46 -11.16 -32.23 -16.14
CA ASP A 46 -10.33 -32.42 -14.96
C ASP A 46 -10.79 -31.51 -13.80
N LEU A 47 -11.24 -30.28 -14.09
CA LEU A 47 -11.94 -29.39 -13.15
C LEU A 47 -13.25 -30.00 -12.62
N ARG A 48 -13.98 -30.72 -13.48
CA ARG A 48 -15.20 -31.44 -13.08
C ARG A 48 -14.88 -32.65 -12.21
N LYS A 49 -13.78 -33.38 -12.48
CA LYS A 49 -13.30 -34.45 -11.61
C LYS A 49 -12.78 -33.94 -10.26
N SER A 50 -12.08 -32.80 -10.20
CA SER A 50 -11.61 -32.24 -8.93
C SER A 50 -12.79 -31.76 -8.07
N LEU A 51 -13.81 -31.14 -8.69
CA LEU A 51 -15.09 -30.83 -8.05
C LEU A 51 -15.82 -32.11 -7.55
N GLU A 52 -15.84 -33.18 -8.34
CA GLU A 52 -16.41 -34.49 -7.97
C GLU A 52 -15.59 -35.20 -6.87
N ALA A 53 -14.28 -34.91 -6.75
CA ALA A 53 -13.39 -35.41 -5.70
C ALA A 53 -13.35 -34.53 -4.43
N GLY A 54 -13.97 -33.34 -4.45
CA GLY A 54 -13.98 -32.38 -3.34
C GLY A 54 -12.76 -31.46 -3.25
N GLU A 55 -11.84 -31.49 -4.22
CA GLU A 55 -10.68 -30.60 -4.30
C GLU A 55 -11.00 -29.35 -5.11
N TYR A 56 -11.54 -28.33 -4.43
CA TYR A 56 -11.64 -26.98 -4.99
C TYR A 56 -10.28 -26.26 -4.85
N ASP A 57 -9.74 -25.76 -5.97
CA ASP A 57 -8.57 -24.88 -6.01
C ASP A 57 -9.00 -23.51 -6.55
N PRO A 58 -9.04 -22.45 -5.71
CA PRO A 58 -9.48 -21.11 -6.09
C PRO A 58 -8.83 -20.56 -7.37
N PHE A 59 -7.56 -20.89 -7.62
CA PHE A 59 -6.81 -20.36 -8.74
C PHE A 59 -7.36 -20.80 -10.10
N ASP A 60 -8.02 -21.95 -10.16
CA ASP A 60 -8.58 -22.49 -11.42
C ASP A 60 -9.97 -21.89 -11.74
N PHE A 61 -10.53 -21.06 -10.84
CA PHE A 61 -11.82 -20.37 -10.98
C PHE A 61 -11.69 -18.84 -11.02
N ARG A 62 -10.49 -18.30 -11.28
CA ARG A 62 -10.27 -16.87 -11.52
C ARG A 62 -10.48 -16.56 -13.01
N ASP A 63 -11.43 -15.68 -13.32
CA ASP A 63 -11.61 -15.13 -14.67
C ASP A 63 -10.83 -13.81 -14.78
N VAL A 64 -9.79 -13.80 -15.61
CA VAL A 64 -8.85 -12.67 -15.74
C VAL A 64 -8.77 -12.28 -17.21
N GLU A 65 -9.36 -11.13 -17.56
CA GLU A 65 -9.50 -10.67 -18.95
C GLU A 65 -8.14 -10.39 -19.61
N HIS A 66 -7.16 -9.89 -18.85
CA HIS A 66 -5.84 -9.47 -19.32
C HIS A 66 -4.72 -9.91 -18.34
N PRO A 67 -4.41 -11.22 -18.26
CA PRO A 67 -3.55 -11.76 -17.21
C PRO A 67 -2.10 -11.33 -17.37
N THR A 68 -1.53 -10.79 -16.29
CA THR A 68 -0.14 -10.31 -16.23
C THR A 68 0.86 -11.46 -16.10
N THR A 69 2.03 -11.31 -16.71
CA THR A 69 3.15 -12.24 -16.54
C THR A 69 3.84 -12.05 -15.19
N ASN A 70 4.60 -13.07 -14.74
CA ASN A 70 5.38 -12.99 -13.50
C ASN A 70 6.36 -11.81 -13.48
N PHE A 71 6.92 -11.42 -14.64
CA PHE A 71 7.84 -10.29 -14.74
C PHE A 71 7.11 -8.94 -14.73
N GLU A 72 5.97 -8.82 -15.40
CA GLU A 72 5.12 -7.62 -15.29
C GLU A 72 4.60 -7.44 -13.86
N THR A 73 4.15 -8.52 -13.22
CA THR A 73 3.75 -8.53 -11.81
C THR A 73 4.89 -8.07 -10.90
N LEU A 74 6.11 -8.56 -11.13
CA LEU A 74 7.32 -8.11 -10.41
C LEU A 74 7.56 -6.61 -10.62
N LEU A 75 7.48 -6.10 -11.85
CA LEU A 75 7.64 -4.68 -12.15
C LEU A 75 6.54 -3.82 -11.51
N HIS A 76 5.30 -4.31 -11.44
CA HIS A 76 4.20 -3.63 -10.76
C HIS A 76 4.36 -3.64 -9.23
N LEU A 77 4.80 -4.76 -8.64
CA LEU A 77 5.12 -4.86 -7.21
C LEU A 77 6.28 -3.91 -6.85
N LEU A 78 7.36 -3.93 -7.64
CA LEU A 78 8.46 -2.98 -7.52
C LEU A 78 7.95 -1.54 -7.63
N LYS A 79 7.17 -1.18 -8.66
CA LYS A 79 6.58 0.16 -8.79
C LYS A 79 5.73 0.55 -7.56
N GLY A 80 4.93 -0.37 -7.05
CA GLY A 80 4.04 -0.15 -5.91
C GLY A 80 4.79 0.22 -4.62
N SER A 81 6.02 -0.26 -4.47
CA SER A 81 6.90 0.08 -3.33
C SER A 81 7.87 1.22 -3.64
N LEU A 82 8.46 1.26 -4.83
CA LEU A 82 9.49 2.23 -5.28
C LEU A 82 8.92 3.65 -5.57
N GLY A 83 8.09 4.17 -4.66
CA GLY A 83 7.58 5.55 -4.67
C GLY A 83 8.51 6.53 -3.96
N THR A 84 7.96 7.53 -3.26
CA THR A 84 8.74 8.49 -2.46
C THR A 84 9.41 7.88 -1.24
N GLY A 85 8.94 6.72 -0.76
CA GLY A 85 9.47 6.06 0.45
C GLY A 85 10.96 5.72 0.36
N ILE A 86 11.44 5.18 -0.76
CA ILE A 86 12.88 4.89 -0.95
C ILE A 86 13.74 6.15 -0.82
N LEU A 87 13.23 7.28 -1.31
CA LEU A 87 13.96 8.55 -1.30
C LEU A 87 14.06 9.16 0.11
N ALA A 88 13.17 8.78 1.02
CA ALA A 88 13.20 9.14 2.44
C ALA A 88 14.03 8.18 3.31
N MET A 89 14.42 7.00 2.82
CA MET A 89 15.25 6.04 3.57
C MET A 89 16.53 6.64 4.16
N PRO A 90 17.27 7.54 3.49
CA PRO A 90 18.46 8.13 4.07
C PRO A 90 18.19 9.03 5.29
N MET A 91 17.08 9.76 5.28
CA MET A 91 16.60 10.52 6.44
C MET A 91 16.14 9.58 7.57
N ALA A 92 15.57 8.42 7.24
CA ALA A 92 15.27 7.39 8.21
C ALA A 92 16.55 6.85 8.89
N PHE A 93 17.61 6.62 8.13
CA PHE A 93 18.91 6.17 8.66
C PHE A 93 19.59 7.24 9.53
N TYR A 94 19.41 8.53 9.22
CA TYR A 94 19.78 9.61 10.13
C TYR A 94 19.05 9.51 11.48
N HIS A 95 17.76 9.14 11.49
CA HIS A 95 16.97 8.99 12.72
C HIS A 95 17.31 7.75 13.56
N SER A 96 17.81 6.66 12.97
CA SER A 96 18.11 5.40 13.68
C SER A 96 19.61 5.12 13.87
N GLY A 97 20.49 5.80 13.14
CA GLY A 97 21.92 5.48 13.05
C GLY A 97 22.18 4.30 12.11
N TYR A 98 23.37 4.23 11.51
CA TYR A 98 23.59 3.35 10.34
C TYR A 98 23.56 1.85 10.69
N VAL A 99 23.99 1.42 11.87
CA VAL A 99 24.00 0.00 12.26
C VAL A 99 22.58 -0.48 12.57
N ILE A 100 21.85 0.27 13.39
CA ILE A 100 20.45 -0.03 13.71
C ILE A 100 19.58 0.10 12.46
N GLY A 101 19.81 1.11 11.61
CA GLY A 101 19.13 1.30 10.34
C GLY A 101 19.23 0.07 9.43
N VAL A 102 20.43 -0.49 9.25
CA VAL A 102 20.61 -1.74 8.46
C VAL A 102 19.86 -2.91 9.09
N ILE A 103 20.08 -3.19 10.37
CA ILE A 103 19.51 -4.36 11.05
C ILE A 103 17.98 -4.27 11.09
N ALA A 104 17.44 -3.12 11.53
CA ALA A 104 16.01 -2.93 11.69
C ALA A 104 15.29 -2.85 10.34
N THR A 105 15.87 -2.26 9.29
CA THR A 105 15.25 -2.27 7.93
C THR A 105 15.14 -3.70 7.41
N ALA A 106 16.18 -4.53 7.59
CA ALA A 106 16.12 -5.94 7.21
C ALA A 106 15.09 -6.73 8.04
N CYS A 107 15.06 -6.55 9.36
CA CYS A 107 14.08 -7.21 10.23
C CYS A 107 12.63 -6.80 9.94
N ILE A 108 12.37 -5.50 9.74
CA ILE A 108 11.04 -4.97 9.40
C ILE A 108 10.62 -5.49 8.03
N GLY A 109 11.50 -5.45 7.02
CA GLY A 109 11.18 -5.97 5.68
C GLY A 109 10.88 -7.47 5.65
N LEU A 110 11.61 -8.28 6.42
CA LEU A 110 11.29 -9.70 6.60
C LEU A 110 9.95 -9.91 7.32
N LEU A 111 9.63 -9.08 8.32
CA LEU A 111 8.36 -9.11 9.03
C LEU A 111 7.17 -8.71 8.12
N CYS A 112 7.28 -7.62 7.36
CA CYS A 112 6.28 -7.20 6.37
C CYS A 112 6.07 -8.31 5.33
N THR A 113 7.15 -8.86 4.77
CA THR A 113 7.10 -9.99 3.83
C THR A 113 6.37 -11.19 4.45
N TYR A 114 6.66 -11.51 5.71
CA TYR A 114 5.98 -12.58 6.43
C TYR A 114 4.48 -12.31 6.62
N CYS A 115 4.10 -11.08 6.99
CA CYS A 115 2.69 -10.69 7.14
C CYS A 115 1.91 -10.71 5.82
N ILE A 116 2.55 -10.31 4.71
CA ILE A 116 1.96 -10.42 3.37
C ILE A 116 1.72 -11.91 3.01
N HIS A 117 2.72 -12.77 3.19
CA HIS A 117 2.56 -14.23 2.99
C HIS A 117 1.45 -14.84 3.84
N MET A 118 1.30 -14.35 5.06
CA MET A 118 0.27 -14.78 6.00
C MET A 118 -1.13 -14.36 5.52
N LEU A 119 -1.29 -13.13 5.03
CA LEU A 119 -2.54 -12.62 4.46
C LEU A 119 -2.97 -13.43 3.21
N ILE A 120 -2.06 -13.67 2.27
CA ILE A 120 -2.31 -14.42 1.03
C ILE A 120 -2.75 -15.86 1.33
N LYS A 121 -2.11 -16.53 2.29
CA LYS A 121 -2.50 -17.89 2.71
C LYS A 121 -3.90 -17.92 3.31
N CYS A 122 -4.28 -16.88 4.06
CA CYS A 122 -5.64 -16.76 4.58
C CYS A 122 -6.66 -16.51 3.47
N GLU A 123 -6.35 -15.64 2.50
CA GLU A 123 -7.19 -15.43 1.32
C GLU A 123 -7.44 -16.76 0.59
N TYR A 124 -6.37 -17.48 0.24
CA TYR A 124 -6.46 -18.76 -0.46
C TYR A 124 -7.30 -19.81 0.32
N GLU A 125 -7.05 -19.96 1.62
CA GLU A 125 -7.77 -20.90 2.47
C GLU A 125 -9.27 -20.56 2.60
N LEU A 126 -9.61 -19.28 2.78
CA LEU A 126 -10.99 -18.80 2.85
C LEU A 126 -11.70 -18.92 1.50
N CYS A 127 -11.03 -18.55 0.41
CA CYS A 127 -11.49 -18.76 -0.97
C CYS A 127 -11.82 -20.24 -1.21
N LYS A 128 -10.96 -21.15 -0.74
CA LYS A 128 -11.15 -22.60 -0.85
C LYS A 128 -12.37 -23.10 -0.07
N ARG A 129 -12.55 -22.64 1.17
CA ARG A 129 -13.72 -22.99 1.99
C ARG A 129 -15.03 -22.47 1.41
N ARG A 130 -15.01 -21.25 0.86
CA ARG A 130 -16.19 -20.53 0.35
C ARG A 130 -16.50 -20.81 -1.13
N LYS A 131 -15.62 -21.52 -1.83
CA LYS A 131 -15.70 -21.85 -3.26
C LYS A 131 -15.80 -20.61 -4.16
N ILE A 132 -14.93 -19.64 -3.88
CA ILE A 132 -14.76 -18.40 -4.66
C ILE A 132 -13.31 -18.29 -5.16
N GLY A 133 -13.10 -17.68 -6.32
CA GLY A 133 -11.77 -17.68 -6.98
C GLY A 133 -10.76 -16.71 -6.37
N CYS A 134 -11.21 -15.56 -5.86
CA CYS A 134 -10.37 -14.54 -5.24
C CYS A 134 -11.17 -13.64 -4.29
N MET A 135 -10.46 -12.90 -3.43
CA MET A 135 -11.02 -11.84 -2.59
C MET A 135 -10.14 -10.58 -2.61
N SER A 136 -10.72 -9.47 -2.18
CA SER A 136 -9.98 -8.24 -1.83
C SER A 136 -9.67 -8.22 -0.32
N TYR A 137 -8.73 -7.38 0.11
CA TYR A 137 -8.38 -7.26 1.55
C TYR A 137 -9.63 -7.13 2.45
N PRO A 138 -10.53 -6.16 2.25
CA PRO A 138 -11.64 -5.93 3.19
C PRO A 138 -12.56 -7.14 3.33
N VAL A 139 -12.78 -7.88 2.23
CA VAL A 139 -13.61 -9.09 2.20
C VAL A 139 -12.89 -10.27 2.86
N THR A 140 -11.58 -10.44 2.66
CA THR A 140 -10.76 -11.43 3.37
C THR A 140 -10.79 -11.19 4.87
N ALA A 141 -10.73 -9.92 5.31
CA ALA A 141 -10.80 -9.56 6.73
C ALA A 141 -12.17 -9.88 7.36
N GLU A 142 -13.27 -9.57 6.67
CA GLU A 142 -14.62 -9.95 7.09
C GLU A 142 -14.80 -11.47 7.17
N CYS A 143 -14.43 -12.19 6.10
CA CYS A 143 -14.58 -13.65 6.03
C CYS A 143 -13.76 -14.37 7.11
N ALA A 144 -12.53 -13.90 7.37
CA ALA A 144 -11.70 -14.40 8.47
C ALA A 144 -12.38 -14.20 9.84
N PHE A 145 -12.99 -13.04 10.08
CA PHE A 145 -13.65 -12.74 11.36
C PHE A 145 -14.96 -13.54 11.52
N LEU A 146 -15.71 -13.79 10.45
CA LEU A 146 -16.90 -14.66 10.47
C LEU A 146 -16.56 -16.11 10.87
N GLU A 147 -15.37 -16.61 10.50
CA GLU A 147 -14.87 -17.94 10.87
C GLU A 147 -14.02 -17.92 12.16
N GLY A 148 -13.76 -16.74 12.73
CA GLY A 148 -12.93 -16.54 13.91
C GLY A 148 -13.63 -16.83 15.25
N PRO A 149 -13.00 -16.47 16.38
CA PRO A 149 -13.59 -16.65 17.71
C PRO A 149 -14.90 -15.85 17.89
N PRO A 150 -15.85 -16.29 18.75
CA PRO A 150 -17.17 -15.67 18.92
C PRO A 150 -17.18 -14.17 19.30
N LEU A 151 -16.06 -13.64 19.81
CA LEU A 151 -15.90 -12.20 20.06
C LEU A 151 -15.61 -11.41 18.77
N LEU A 152 -14.81 -11.96 17.86
CA LEU A 152 -14.46 -11.34 16.58
C LEU A 152 -15.57 -11.53 15.52
N GLN A 153 -16.34 -12.62 15.58
CA GLN A 153 -17.52 -12.81 14.71
C GLN A 153 -18.51 -11.63 14.77
N LYS A 154 -18.68 -11.01 15.94
CA LYS A 154 -19.53 -9.81 16.13
C LYS A 154 -18.97 -8.56 15.46
N LEU A 155 -17.66 -8.51 15.22
CA LEU A 155 -16.96 -7.40 14.57
C LEU A 155 -16.86 -7.58 13.06
N ALA A 156 -17.08 -8.79 12.55
CA ALA A 156 -16.93 -9.13 11.13
C ALA A 156 -17.57 -8.14 10.12
N PRO A 157 -18.87 -7.76 10.23
CA PRO A 157 -19.48 -6.84 9.27
C PRO A 157 -18.89 -5.41 9.31
N TYR A 158 -18.19 -5.05 10.40
CA TYR A 158 -17.47 -3.78 10.50
C TYR A 158 -16.06 -3.84 9.91
N MET A 159 -15.48 -5.05 9.73
CA MET A 159 -14.10 -5.19 9.26
C MET A 159 -13.91 -4.69 7.83
N VAL A 160 -14.89 -4.89 6.92
CA VAL A 160 -14.87 -4.28 5.58
C VAL A 160 -14.67 -2.77 5.69
N HIS A 161 -15.44 -2.12 6.56
CA HIS A 161 -15.43 -0.67 6.73
C HIS A 161 -14.16 -0.17 7.42
N ILE A 162 -13.66 -0.88 8.43
CA ILE A 162 -12.42 -0.56 9.13
C ILE A 162 -11.22 -0.67 8.16
N THR A 163 -11.10 -1.78 7.44
CA THR A 163 -10.02 -2.00 6.46
C THR A 163 -10.07 -0.95 5.35
N ASN A 164 -11.25 -0.66 4.80
CA ASN A 164 -11.41 0.39 3.80
C ASN A 164 -11.09 1.79 4.33
N ALA A 165 -11.40 2.11 5.60
CA ALA A 165 -11.06 3.40 6.19
C ALA A 165 -9.54 3.59 6.31
N PHE A 166 -8.81 2.56 6.78
CA PHE A 166 -7.35 2.60 6.83
C PHE A 166 -6.71 2.63 5.43
N LEU A 167 -7.23 1.86 4.46
CA LEU A 167 -6.75 1.89 3.07
C LEU A 167 -6.97 3.26 2.43
N LEU A 168 -8.16 3.85 2.59
CA LEU A 168 -8.47 5.19 2.09
C LEU A 168 -7.56 6.25 2.73
N LEU A 169 -7.37 6.20 4.05
CA LEU A 169 -6.49 7.13 4.77
C LEU A 169 -5.03 7.01 4.30
N TYR A 170 -4.54 5.79 4.09
CA TYR A 170 -3.20 5.54 3.53
C TYR A 170 -3.05 6.13 2.13
N GLN A 171 -4.04 5.92 1.25
CA GLN A 171 -3.97 6.41 -0.13
C GLN A 171 -4.06 7.94 -0.20
N LEU A 172 -4.97 8.56 0.55
CA LEU A 172 -5.04 10.03 0.64
C LEU A 172 -3.75 10.62 1.23
N GLY A 173 -3.18 9.99 2.26
CA GLY A 173 -1.88 10.39 2.83
C GLY A 173 -0.73 10.29 1.84
N THR A 174 -0.67 9.20 1.06
CA THR A 174 0.31 9.02 -0.01
C THR A 174 0.16 10.09 -1.11
N CYS A 175 -1.05 10.46 -1.48
CA CYS A 175 -1.31 11.57 -2.41
C CYS A 175 -0.87 12.94 -1.84
N CYS A 176 -1.00 13.18 -0.52
CA CYS A 176 -0.45 14.38 0.12
C CYS A 176 1.08 14.42 -0.02
N VAL A 177 1.76 13.32 0.34
CA VAL A 177 3.22 13.14 0.21
C VAL A 177 3.67 13.39 -1.23
N TYR A 178 2.94 12.87 -2.22
CA TYR A 178 3.26 13.06 -3.63
C TYR A 178 3.07 14.51 -4.08
N THR A 179 2.06 15.22 -3.58
CA THR A 179 1.86 16.65 -3.89
C THR A 179 3.00 17.51 -3.37
N VAL A 180 3.42 17.31 -2.11
CA VAL A 180 4.60 17.98 -1.52
C VAL A 180 5.85 17.66 -2.33
N PHE A 181 6.07 16.37 -2.65
CA PHE A 181 7.25 15.93 -3.40
C PHE A 181 7.35 16.55 -4.79
N ILE A 182 6.24 16.66 -5.53
CA ILE A 182 6.23 17.32 -6.85
C ILE A 182 6.56 18.81 -6.68
N GLY A 183 5.95 19.49 -5.70
CA GLY A 183 6.22 20.89 -5.39
C GLY A 183 7.70 21.15 -5.12
N ASP A 184 8.28 20.42 -4.17
CA ASP A 184 9.68 20.55 -3.76
C ASP A 184 10.69 20.28 -4.88
N ASN A 185 10.55 19.19 -5.64
CA ASN A 185 11.52 18.87 -6.69
C ASN A 185 11.49 19.90 -7.83
N ILE A 186 10.30 20.39 -8.20
CA ILE A 186 10.18 21.42 -9.23
C ILE A 186 10.67 22.78 -8.70
N GLN A 187 10.38 23.13 -7.44
CA GLN A 187 10.90 24.36 -6.81
C GLN A 187 12.43 24.40 -6.81
N LYS A 188 13.07 23.31 -6.38
CA LYS A 188 14.54 23.21 -6.30
C LYS A 188 15.24 23.26 -7.67
N VAL A 189 14.52 23.08 -8.77
CA VAL A 189 15.03 23.32 -10.13
C VAL A 189 14.73 24.74 -10.59
N LEU A 190 13.50 25.24 -10.39
CA LEU A 190 13.12 26.59 -10.81
C LEU A 190 13.88 27.70 -10.07
N LYS A 191 14.24 27.47 -8.81
CA LYS A 191 14.95 28.45 -7.95
C LYS A 191 16.37 28.81 -8.44
N GLU A 192 17.01 27.96 -9.24
CA GLU A 192 18.31 28.28 -9.88
C GLU A 192 18.14 29.26 -11.06
N TYR A 193 16.91 29.42 -11.58
CA TYR A 193 16.61 30.25 -12.76
C TYR A 193 15.71 31.45 -12.46
N VAL A 194 14.94 31.41 -11.37
CA VAL A 194 13.95 32.43 -10.98
C VAL A 194 13.99 32.65 -9.47
N ASP A 195 14.23 33.88 -9.05
CA ASP A 195 14.18 34.27 -7.64
C ASP A 195 12.75 34.30 -7.08
N GLY A 196 12.61 34.07 -5.77
CA GLY A 196 11.33 34.24 -5.06
C GLY A 196 10.29 33.13 -5.28
N VAL A 197 10.70 31.97 -5.79
CA VAL A 197 9.79 30.84 -6.09
C VAL A 197 9.37 30.08 -4.82
N ASP A 198 8.14 30.33 -4.37
CA ASP A 198 7.49 29.65 -3.24
C ASP A 198 6.98 28.24 -3.64
N GLU A 199 7.27 27.22 -2.83
CA GLU A 199 6.85 25.83 -3.06
C GLU A 199 5.32 25.66 -3.13
N ARG A 200 4.55 26.45 -2.38
CA ARG A 200 3.09 26.41 -2.34
C ARG A 200 2.47 26.96 -3.62
N LEU A 201 3.11 27.95 -4.25
CA LEU A 201 2.70 28.44 -5.57
C LEU A 201 2.91 27.37 -6.65
N ILE A 202 3.98 26.58 -6.57
CA ILE A 202 4.20 25.45 -7.47
C ILE A 202 3.18 24.33 -7.22
N MET A 203 2.94 23.96 -5.95
CA MET A 203 1.88 22.99 -5.63
C MET A 203 0.53 23.45 -6.20
N LEU A 204 0.20 24.75 -6.08
CA LEU A 204 -1.03 25.32 -6.64
C LEU A 204 -1.05 25.28 -8.18
N ALA A 205 0.08 25.55 -8.84
CA ALA A 205 0.19 25.42 -10.29
C ALA A 205 -0.01 23.97 -10.77
N PHE A 206 0.45 22.98 -9.99
CA PHE A 206 0.25 21.55 -10.28
C PHE A 206 -1.14 21.02 -9.87
N LEU A 207 -1.93 21.75 -9.08
CA LEU A 207 -3.28 21.32 -8.66
C LEU A 207 -4.20 21.05 -9.87
N LEU A 208 -4.22 21.93 -10.88
CA LEU A 208 -5.05 21.73 -12.07
C LEU A 208 -4.59 20.51 -12.90
N PRO A 209 -3.31 20.35 -13.26
CA PRO A 209 -2.78 19.11 -13.83
C PRO A 209 -3.12 17.86 -13.01
N LEU A 210 -3.03 17.91 -11.68
CA LEU A 210 -3.37 16.79 -10.80
C LEU A 210 -4.86 16.45 -10.89
N ILE A 211 -5.77 17.43 -10.86
CA ILE A 211 -7.21 17.19 -11.06
C ILE A 211 -7.46 16.53 -12.42
N LEU A 212 -6.83 17.04 -13.49
CA LEU A 212 -7.02 16.54 -14.86
C LEU A 212 -6.51 15.10 -15.06
N ILE A 213 -5.35 14.71 -14.50
CA ILE A 213 -4.89 13.31 -14.61
C ILE A 213 -5.78 12.35 -13.79
N ASN A 214 -6.33 12.80 -12.66
CA ASN A 214 -7.25 12.02 -11.83
C ASN A 214 -8.66 11.87 -12.43
N TYR A 215 -8.98 12.60 -13.51
CA TYR A 215 -10.18 12.36 -14.33
C TYR A 215 -10.08 11.13 -15.23
N ILE A 216 -8.90 10.48 -15.32
CA ILE A 216 -8.77 9.22 -16.04
C ILE A 216 -9.52 8.12 -15.27
N ARG A 217 -10.67 7.73 -15.81
CA ARG A 217 -11.57 6.73 -15.20
C ARG A 217 -11.17 5.29 -15.48
N ASN A 218 -10.41 5.05 -16.55
CA ASN A 218 -10.02 3.72 -17.00
C ASN A 218 -8.52 3.48 -16.74
N LEU A 219 -8.21 2.55 -15.82
CA LEU A 219 -6.84 2.16 -15.48
C LEU A 219 -6.03 1.74 -16.72
N LYS A 220 -6.67 1.13 -17.74
CA LYS A 220 -6.02 0.71 -19.00
C LYS A 220 -5.36 1.89 -19.74
N LEU A 221 -5.85 3.12 -19.58
CA LEU A 221 -5.22 4.33 -20.14
C LEU A 221 -3.98 4.79 -19.34
N LEU A 222 -3.92 4.46 -18.05
CA LEU A 222 -2.75 4.74 -17.20
C LEU A 222 -1.63 3.70 -17.38
N VAL A 223 -1.91 2.49 -17.87
CA VAL A 223 -0.90 1.43 -18.08
C VAL A 223 0.31 1.90 -18.91
N PRO A 224 0.16 2.45 -20.14
CA PRO A 224 1.33 2.88 -20.93
C PRO A 224 2.10 4.03 -20.28
N LEU A 225 1.40 5.00 -19.67
CA LEU A 225 2.03 6.09 -18.90
C LEU A 225 2.80 5.56 -17.69
N SER A 226 2.24 4.56 -17.00
CA SER A 226 2.83 3.88 -15.85
C SER A 226 4.10 3.12 -16.24
N SER A 227 4.11 2.44 -17.40
CA SER A 227 5.29 1.77 -17.93
C SER A 227 6.41 2.74 -18.30
N ILE A 228 6.08 3.89 -18.92
CA ILE A 228 7.05 4.96 -19.18
C ILE A 228 7.61 5.49 -17.85
N ALA A 229 6.73 5.80 -16.88
CA ALA A 229 7.14 6.26 -15.55
C ALA A 229 8.11 5.28 -14.87
N ASN A 230 7.96 3.97 -15.01
CA ASN A 230 8.92 3.00 -14.47
C ASN A 230 10.33 3.18 -15.06
N VAL A 231 10.44 3.38 -16.37
CA VAL A 231 11.73 3.64 -17.04
C VAL A 231 12.35 4.94 -16.51
N LEU A 232 11.54 6.00 -16.35
CA LEU A 232 11.99 7.26 -15.77
C LEU A 232 12.42 7.11 -14.29
N THR A 233 11.76 6.26 -13.49
CA THR A 233 12.18 5.91 -12.14
C THR A 233 13.60 5.32 -12.15
N PHE A 234 13.85 4.30 -12.99
CA PHE A 234 15.15 3.64 -13.06
C PHE A 234 16.27 4.58 -13.51
N ILE A 235 16.00 5.46 -14.49
CA ILE A 235 16.95 6.51 -14.91
C ILE A 235 17.25 7.45 -13.74
N SER A 236 16.22 7.90 -13.04
CA SER A 236 16.36 8.82 -11.89
C SER A 236 17.17 8.20 -10.75
N PHE A 237 16.91 6.94 -10.41
CA PHE A 237 17.69 6.21 -9.40
C PHE A 237 19.12 5.96 -9.87
N GLY A 238 19.37 5.70 -11.15
CA GLY A 238 20.72 5.61 -11.71
C GLY A 238 21.52 6.91 -11.52
N ILE A 239 20.88 8.07 -11.71
CA ILE A 239 21.51 9.38 -11.45
C ILE A 239 21.75 9.59 -9.95
N ILE A 240 20.79 9.26 -9.07
CA ILE A 240 20.98 9.34 -7.62
C ILE A 240 22.15 8.46 -7.17
N LEU A 241 22.21 7.21 -7.64
CA LEU A 241 23.31 6.28 -7.34
C LEU A 241 24.67 6.81 -7.83
N TYR A 242 24.72 7.45 -9.00
CA TYR A 242 25.93 8.13 -9.47
C TYR A 242 26.39 9.22 -8.47
N TYR A 243 25.49 10.04 -7.95
CA TYR A 243 25.83 11.03 -6.92
C TYR A 243 26.27 10.39 -5.60
N LEU A 244 25.62 9.31 -5.16
CA LEU A 244 26.00 8.57 -3.94
C LEU A 244 27.38 7.90 -4.03
N ILE A 245 27.86 7.59 -5.25
CA ILE A 245 29.20 7.04 -5.49
C ILE A 245 30.24 8.17 -5.69
N LYS A 246 29.80 9.36 -6.12
CA LYS A 246 30.65 10.55 -6.32
C LYS A 246 30.97 11.29 -5.01
N GLU A 247 30.04 11.29 -4.06
CA GLU A 247 30.22 11.92 -2.74
C GLU A 247 31.11 11.05 -1.83
N ASP A 248 31.96 11.67 -1.01
CA ASP A 248 32.86 10.94 -0.11
C ASP A 248 32.09 10.21 1.00
N ILE A 249 32.07 8.88 0.93
CA ILE A 249 31.46 8.01 1.94
C ILE A 249 32.36 8.00 3.19
N THR A 250 31.99 8.76 4.22
CA THR A 250 32.65 8.75 5.52
C THR A 250 31.77 8.19 6.63
N ILE A 251 32.41 7.58 7.63
CA ILE A 251 31.80 7.15 8.90
C ILE A 251 32.09 8.19 10.01
N GLU A 252 33.03 9.12 9.77
CA GLU A 252 33.29 10.25 10.66
C GLU A 252 32.06 11.15 10.74
N ASP A 253 31.71 11.59 11.95
CA ASP A 253 30.47 12.30 12.25
C ASP A 253 29.19 11.59 11.75
N ARG A 254 29.15 10.25 11.81
CA ARG A 254 27.96 9.41 11.60
C ARG A 254 27.71 8.55 12.83
N GLU A 255 26.47 8.52 13.32
CA GLU A 255 26.14 7.73 14.51
C GLU A 255 25.82 6.27 14.13
N PRO A 256 26.48 5.27 14.74
CA PRO A 256 26.14 3.86 14.51
C PRO A 256 24.76 3.51 15.10
N VAL A 257 24.42 4.14 16.22
CA VAL A 257 23.17 3.98 16.96
C VAL A 257 22.65 5.39 17.22
N GLY A 258 21.57 5.76 16.54
CA GLY A 258 20.92 7.06 16.69
C GLY A 258 20.03 7.13 17.93
N ASN A 259 19.37 8.28 18.11
CA ASN A 259 18.56 8.53 19.29
C ASN A 259 17.30 7.64 19.33
N TRP A 260 17.06 6.99 20.48
CA TRP A 260 15.85 6.19 20.70
C TRP A 260 14.54 6.96 20.47
N ARG A 261 14.52 8.29 20.72
CA ARG A 261 13.35 9.13 20.49
C ARG A 261 12.99 9.32 19.01
N SER A 262 13.96 9.21 18.09
CA SER A 262 13.73 9.32 16.65
C SER A 262 13.51 7.96 15.97
N PHE A 263 13.76 6.84 16.67
CA PHE A 263 13.47 5.50 16.14
C PHE A 263 12.01 5.29 15.68
N PRO A 264 10.96 5.84 16.33
CA PRO A 264 9.58 5.75 15.82
C PRO A 264 9.39 6.43 14.47
N LEU A 265 10.14 7.50 14.18
CA LEU A 265 10.11 8.18 12.87
C LEU A 265 10.73 7.29 11.78
N PHE A 266 11.86 6.66 12.09
CA PHE A 266 12.49 5.65 11.24
C PHE A 266 11.53 4.49 10.96
N PHE A 267 10.89 3.94 12.01
CA PHE A 267 9.95 2.82 11.90
C PHE A 267 8.77 3.17 10.97
N GLY A 268 8.14 4.33 11.16
CA GLY A 268 7.06 4.81 10.28
C GLY A 268 7.52 4.95 8.83
N THR A 269 8.69 5.55 8.60
CA THR A 269 9.26 5.74 7.25
C THR A 269 9.58 4.41 6.57
N VAL A 270 10.13 3.44 7.31
CA VAL A 270 10.47 2.10 6.80
C VAL A 270 9.21 1.30 6.45
N LEU A 271 8.17 1.34 7.29
CA LEU A 271 6.87 0.75 6.92
C LEU A 271 6.28 1.41 5.67
N PHE A 272 6.23 2.75 5.62
CA PHE A 272 5.71 3.48 4.45
C PHE A 272 6.41 3.09 3.15
N ALA A 273 7.73 2.92 3.20
CA ALA A 273 8.48 2.56 2.02
C ALA A 273 8.26 1.08 1.62
N LEU A 274 8.26 0.15 2.57
CA LEU A 274 8.26 -1.30 2.27
C LEU A 274 6.87 -1.87 1.95
N GLU A 275 5.80 -1.24 2.44
CA GLU A 275 4.47 -1.84 2.52
C GLU A 275 3.53 -1.40 1.37
N ALA A 276 3.55 -2.14 0.26
CA ALA A 276 2.66 -1.92 -0.90
C ALA A 276 1.28 -2.61 -0.78
N ILE A 277 0.75 -2.72 0.45
CA ILE A 277 -0.37 -3.63 0.79
C ILE A 277 -1.66 -3.41 -0.01
N GLY A 278 -1.92 -2.18 -0.45
CA GLY A 278 -3.09 -1.82 -1.26
C GLY A 278 -3.08 -2.37 -2.69
N VAL A 279 -1.94 -2.83 -3.21
CA VAL A 279 -1.83 -3.40 -4.57
C VAL A 279 -1.49 -4.89 -4.61
N ILE A 280 -1.08 -5.50 -3.48
CA ILE A 280 -0.56 -6.88 -3.47
C ILE A 280 -1.60 -7.93 -3.86
N MET A 281 -2.78 -7.95 -3.24
CA MET A 281 -3.86 -8.88 -3.63
C MET A 281 -4.39 -8.64 -5.04
N PRO A 282 -4.68 -7.38 -5.47
CA PRO A 282 -4.99 -7.10 -6.86
C PRO A 282 -3.94 -7.63 -7.84
N LEU A 283 -2.65 -7.50 -7.51
CA LEU A 283 -1.58 -8.04 -8.36
C LEU A 283 -1.60 -9.57 -8.44
N GLU A 284 -1.78 -10.28 -7.33
CA GLU A 284 -1.92 -11.74 -7.33
C GLU A 284 -3.17 -12.21 -8.10
N ASN A 285 -4.27 -11.48 -7.98
CA ASN A 285 -5.54 -11.80 -8.63
C ASN A 285 -5.47 -11.66 -10.16
N GLU A 286 -4.69 -10.71 -10.67
CA GLU A 286 -4.47 -10.47 -12.10
C GLU A 286 -3.30 -11.29 -12.71
N MET A 287 -2.71 -12.25 -11.98
CA MET A 287 -1.59 -13.05 -12.49
C MET A 287 -2.04 -14.19 -13.42
N LYS A 288 -1.26 -14.43 -14.48
CA LYS A 288 -1.38 -15.65 -15.29
C LYS A 288 -1.03 -16.95 -14.53
N THR A 289 -0.14 -16.88 -13.55
CA THR A 289 0.26 -18.03 -12.72
C THR A 289 0.28 -17.64 -11.24
N PRO A 290 -0.88 -17.50 -10.58
CA PRO A 290 -0.95 -17.01 -9.19
C PRO A 290 -0.29 -17.97 -8.18
N LYS A 291 -0.29 -19.28 -8.46
CA LYS A 291 0.50 -20.30 -7.74
C LYS A 291 2.01 -19.95 -7.64
N SER A 292 2.54 -19.12 -8.55
CA SER A 292 3.92 -18.63 -8.55
C SER A 292 4.16 -17.36 -7.72
N PHE A 293 3.12 -16.73 -7.16
CA PHE A 293 3.24 -15.48 -6.39
C PHE A 293 3.90 -15.72 -5.03
N GLY A 294 3.25 -16.54 -4.18
CA GLY A 294 3.68 -16.89 -2.82
C GLY A 294 4.66 -18.05 -2.71
N GLY A 295 5.25 -18.52 -3.80
CA GLY A 295 6.26 -19.59 -3.79
C GLY A 295 7.55 -19.20 -3.05
N THR A 296 8.40 -20.18 -2.72
CA THR A 296 9.69 -19.93 -2.03
C THR A 296 10.62 -19.00 -2.83
N CYS A 297 10.73 -19.23 -4.14
CA CYS A 297 11.31 -18.29 -5.11
C CYS A 297 10.21 -17.61 -5.95
N GLY A 298 9.05 -17.33 -5.34
CA GLY A 298 7.91 -16.70 -5.99
C GLY A 298 8.12 -15.21 -6.24
N VAL A 299 7.24 -14.63 -7.07
CA VAL A 299 7.30 -13.22 -7.47
C VAL A 299 7.34 -12.28 -6.26
N LEU A 300 6.56 -12.58 -5.21
CA LEU A 300 6.55 -11.79 -3.98
C LEU A 300 7.92 -11.78 -3.28
N ASN A 301 8.56 -12.95 -3.11
CA ASN A 301 9.85 -13.03 -2.42
C ASN A 301 10.97 -12.34 -3.20
N ILE A 302 11.01 -12.52 -4.52
CA ILE A 302 11.99 -11.86 -5.39
C ILE A 302 11.80 -10.33 -5.33
N GLY A 303 10.54 -9.86 -5.39
CA GLY A 303 10.20 -8.45 -5.24
C GLY A 303 10.63 -7.88 -3.91
N MET A 304 10.17 -8.46 -2.79
CA MET A 304 10.45 -7.95 -1.45
C MET A 304 11.96 -7.97 -1.12
N ILE A 305 12.69 -9.02 -1.48
CA ILE A 305 14.15 -9.06 -1.31
C ILE A 305 14.83 -7.95 -2.13
N SER A 306 14.41 -7.73 -3.38
CA SER A 306 14.95 -6.66 -4.22
C SER A 306 14.67 -5.27 -3.63
N ILE A 307 13.47 -5.04 -3.09
CA ILE A 307 13.08 -3.78 -2.45
C ILE A 307 13.93 -3.54 -1.20
N ILE A 308 14.04 -4.54 -0.30
CA ILE A 308 14.85 -4.46 0.92
C ILE A 308 16.31 -4.14 0.59
N ILE A 309 16.90 -4.80 -0.40
CA ILE A 309 18.27 -4.53 -0.84
C ILE A 309 18.40 -3.08 -1.37
N MET A 310 17.50 -2.63 -2.26
CA MET A 310 17.52 -1.26 -2.75
C MET A 310 17.41 -0.22 -1.62
N TYR A 311 16.64 -0.51 -0.57
CA TYR A 311 16.41 0.42 0.55
C TYR A 311 17.58 0.46 1.52
N LEU A 312 18.19 -0.70 1.78
CA LEU A 312 19.44 -0.79 2.53
C LEU A 312 20.55 -0.01 1.81
N LEU A 313 20.69 -0.20 0.49
CA LEU A 313 21.68 0.52 -0.31
C LEU A 313 21.41 2.04 -0.31
N MET A 314 20.19 2.46 -0.64
CA MET A 314 19.83 3.89 -0.67
C MET A 314 19.99 4.53 0.70
N GLY A 315 19.41 3.92 1.75
CA GLY A 315 19.42 4.43 3.12
C GLY A 315 20.82 4.53 3.71
N LEU A 316 21.62 3.46 3.60
CA LEU A 316 22.98 3.43 4.14
C LEU A 316 23.89 4.40 3.41
N PHE A 317 24.01 4.29 2.08
CA PHE A 317 24.94 5.15 1.33
C PHE A 317 24.48 6.61 1.30
N GLY A 318 23.18 6.88 1.24
CA GLY A 318 22.63 8.23 1.37
C GLY A 318 22.97 8.88 2.70
N TYR A 319 22.81 8.16 3.82
CA TYR A 319 23.15 8.69 5.14
C TYR A 319 24.66 8.86 5.34
N LEU A 320 25.49 7.91 4.90
CA LEU A 320 26.95 8.05 5.02
C LEU A 320 27.47 9.24 4.19
N ALA A 321 27.00 9.40 2.95
CA ALA A 321 27.34 10.54 2.10
C ALA A 321 26.94 11.89 2.73
N TYR A 322 25.64 12.12 3.00
CA TYR A 322 25.16 13.46 3.38
C TYR A 322 25.09 13.74 4.89
N GLY A 323 25.06 12.70 5.74
CA GLY A 323 25.06 12.84 7.20
C GLY A 323 23.95 13.74 7.72
N SER A 324 24.33 14.77 8.47
CA SER A 324 23.41 15.78 9.02
C SER A 324 22.91 16.83 8.02
N LYS A 325 23.48 16.89 6.81
CA LYS A 325 23.00 17.77 5.73
C LYS A 325 21.81 17.19 4.96
N ILE A 326 21.43 15.95 5.28
CA ILE A 326 20.42 15.21 4.55
C ILE A 326 19.02 15.81 4.78
N GLN A 327 18.28 15.96 3.70
CA GLN A 327 16.91 16.47 3.74
C GLN A 327 15.89 15.31 3.71
N GLY A 328 14.61 15.61 3.92
CA GLY A 328 13.53 14.61 3.96
C GLY A 328 13.37 13.75 2.70
N SER A 329 14.02 14.11 1.60
CA SER A 329 14.26 13.26 0.43
C SER A 329 15.73 13.40 -0.01
N ILE A 330 16.34 12.29 -0.43
CA ILE A 330 17.68 12.29 -1.04
C ILE A 330 17.72 13.14 -2.31
N SER A 331 16.62 13.22 -3.07
CA SER A 331 16.53 14.05 -4.28
C SER A 331 16.74 15.54 -3.98
N TYR A 332 16.40 15.99 -2.77
CA TYR A 332 16.59 17.36 -2.32
C TYR A 332 18.02 17.64 -1.84
N SER A 333 18.77 16.60 -1.48
CA SER A 333 20.15 16.71 -1.00
C SER A 333 21.16 16.80 -2.16
N LEU A 334 20.73 16.43 -3.38
CA LEU A 334 21.53 16.58 -4.60
C LEU A 334 21.76 18.06 -4.94
N ASN A 335 22.99 18.40 -5.35
CA ASN A 335 23.39 19.75 -5.79
C ASN A 335 22.41 20.32 -6.84
N GLU A 336 21.83 21.49 -6.57
CA GLU A 336 20.83 22.13 -7.43
C GLU A 336 21.42 22.67 -8.75
N LYS A 337 22.73 22.90 -8.80
CA LYS A 337 23.42 23.51 -9.95
C LYS A 337 23.85 22.53 -11.04
N GLU A 338 23.95 21.24 -10.70
CA GLU A 338 24.38 20.24 -11.66
C GLU A 338 23.19 19.74 -12.52
N ILE A 339 23.32 19.84 -13.84
CA ILE A 339 22.27 19.43 -14.79
C ILE A 339 21.76 17.99 -14.56
N PRO A 340 22.59 16.96 -14.30
CA PRO A 340 22.08 15.62 -14.02
C PRO A 340 21.15 15.58 -12.80
N ALA A 341 21.48 16.30 -11.72
CA ALA A 341 20.63 16.37 -10.53
C ALA A 341 19.30 17.10 -10.81
N GLN A 342 19.30 18.16 -11.63
CA GLN A 342 18.07 18.82 -12.06
C GLN A 342 17.20 17.90 -12.92
N VAL A 343 17.81 17.17 -13.87
CA VAL A 343 17.12 16.16 -14.68
C VAL A 343 16.49 15.09 -13.80
N ALA A 344 17.22 14.56 -12.81
CA ALA A 344 16.68 13.60 -11.85
C ALA A 344 15.47 14.17 -11.07
N LYS A 345 15.55 15.41 -10.57
CA LYS A 345 14.44 16.09 -9.87
C LYS A 345 13.18 16.20 -10.76
N ILE A 346 13.34 16.61 -12.03
CA ILE A 346 12.23 16.70 -12.99
C ILE A 346 11.64 15.31 -13.31
N LEU A 347 12.48 14.31 -13.58
CA LEU A 347 12.03 12.96 -13.91
C LEU A 347 11.32 12.28 -12.74
N LEU A 348 11.78 12.50 -11.51
CA LEU A 348 11.11 12.04 -10.30
C LEU A 348 9.76 12.75 -10.11
N ALA A 349 9.69 14.07 -10.28
CA ALA A 349 8.43 14.81 -10.19
C ALA A 349 7.40 14.32 -11.23
N LEU A 350 7.81 14.10 -12.48
CA LEU A 350 6.94 13.54 -13.53
C LEU A 350 6.50 12.10 -13.22
N THR A 351 7.41 11.28 -12.70
CA THR A 351 7.12 9.90 -12.28
C THR A 351 6.09 9.86 -11.15
N ILE A 352 6.27 10.69 -10.12
CA ILE A 352 5.36 10.77 -8.97
C ILE A 352 4.02 11.42 -9.35
N PHE A 353 4.00 12.36 -10.29
CA PHE A 353 2.76 12.90 -10.88
C PHE A 353 1.91 11.80 -11.54
N ILE A 354 2.53 10.90 -12.31
CA ILE A 354 1.84 9.73 -12.90
C ILE A 354 1.41 8.75 -11.79
N SER A 355 2.28 8.47 -10.81
CA SER A 355 1.96 7.57 -9.68
C SER A 355 0.85 8.09 -8.77
N HIS A 356 0.64 9.41 -8.67
CA HIS A 356 -0.50 10.00 -7.96
C HIS A 356 -1.83 9.55 -8.54
N SER A 357 -1.95 9.43 -9.87
CA SER A 357 -3.20 8.96 -10.48
C SER A 357 -3.53 7.50 -10.14
N LEU A 358 -2.51 6.67 -9.91
CA LEU A 358 -2.68 5.26 -9.52
C LEU A 358 -3.12 5.12 -8.05
N GLN A 359 -2.50 5.85 -7.12
CA GLN A 359 -2.89 5.80 -5.71
C GLN A 359 -4.28 6.42 -5.47
N MET A 360 -4.56 7.55 -6.14
CA MET A 360 -5.87 8.18 -6.07
C MET A 360 -6.95 7.33 -6.75
N TYR A 361 -6.64 6.52 -7.77
CA TYR A 361 -7.59 5.55 -8.35
C TYR A 361 -8.13 4.58 -7.28
N VAL A 362 -7.28 4.08 -6.38
CA VAL A 362 -7.71 3.20 -5.27
C VAL A 362 -8.58 3.97 -4.26
N ALA A 363 -8.21 5.21 -3.92
CA ALA A 363 -9.04 6.06 -3.05
C ALA A 363 -10.42 6.37 -3.67
N ILE A 364 -10.47 6.60 -4.98
CA ILE A 364 -11.70 6.82 -5.75
C ILE A 364 -12.51 5.53 -5.83
N ASP A 365 -11.92 4.35 -6.06
CA ASP A 365 -12.65 3.08 -6.08
C ASP A 365 -13.38 2.82 -4.76
N ILE A 366 -12.65 2.92 -3.63
CA ILE A 366 -13.22 2.76 -2.30
C ILE A 366 -14.36 3.78 -2.10
N THR A 367 -14.10 5.06 -2.35
CA THR A 367 -15.08 6.13 -2.06
C THR A 367 -16.29 6.07 -2.99
N TRP A 368 -16.09 5.89 -4.29
CA TRP A 368 -17.13 5.94 -5.31
C TRP A 368 -17.80 4.58 -5.48
N ASN A 369 -17.07 3.55 -5.94
CA ASN A 369 -17.67 2.26 -6.32
C ASN A 369 -18.25 1.54 -5.10
N GLN A 370 -17.53 1.51 -3.98
CA GLN A 370 -17.95 0.71 -2.81
C GLN A 370 -19.00 1.42 -1.93
N TYR A 371 -18.98 2.75 -1.80
CA TYR A 371 -19.86 3.49 -0.87
C TYR A 371 -20.92 4.40 -1.48
N LEU A 372 -20.70 4.98 -2.66
CA LEU A 372 -21.55 6.03 -3.24
C LEU A 372 -22.32 5.55 -4.48
N TYR A 373 -21.75 4.65 -5.28
CA TYR A 373 -22.30 4.22 -6.56
C TYR A 373 -23.70 3.62 -6.39
N SER A 374 -23.87 2.65 -5.49
CA SER A 374 -25.16 1.99 -5.21
C SER A 374 -26.25 2.98 -4.75
N LYS A 375 -25.87 4.06 -4.05
CA LYS A 375 -26.79 5.11 -3.59
C LYS A 375 -27.16 6.11 -4.69
N LEU A 376 -26.30 6.28 -5.69
CA LEU A 376 -26.43 7.26 -6.78
C LEU A 376 -26.72 6.62 -8.15
N GLU A 377 -26.81 5.29 -8.24
CA GLU A 377 -26.92 4.53 -9.49
C GLU A 377 -28.09 4.99 -10.37
N LYS A 378 -29.24 5.27 -9.73
CA LYS A 378 -30.49 5.73 -10.34
C LYS A 378 -30.50 7.23 -10.68
N ASN A 379 -29.48 7.98 -10.29
CA ASN A 379 -29.40 9.43 -10.50
C ASN A 379 -28.83 9.73 -11.90
N ARG A 380 -29.55 10.53 -12.70
CA ARG A 380 -29.13 10.91 -14.06
C ARG A 380 -27.80 11.65 -14.10
N TYR A 381 -27.41 12.30 -13.00
CA TYR A 381 -26.16 13.06 -12.90
C TYR A 381 -24.98 12.28 -12.31
N LYS A 382 -25.07 10.93 -12.19
CA LYS A 382 -24.01 10.11 -11.55
C LYS A 382 -22.60 10.36 -12.06
N ILE A 383 -22.41 10.61 -13.36
CA ILE A 383 -21.09 10.93 -13.94
C ILE A 383 -20.55 12.27 -13.41
N ILE A 384 -21.41 13.27 -13.21
CA ILE A 384 -21.01 14.57 -12.63
C ILE A 384 -20.62 14.39 -11.17
N TYR A 385 -21.40 13.62 -10.40
CA TYR A 385 -21.04 13.31 -9.00
C TYR A 385 -19.72 12.55 -8.89
N GLU A 386 -19.41 11.62 -9.81
CA GLU A 386 -18.11 10.95 -9.83
C GLU A 386 -16.97 11.95 -10.01
N TYR A 387 -17.06 12.85 -11.01
CA TYR A 387 -16.02 13.88 -11.21
C TYR A 387 -15.92 14.85 -10.02
N LEU A 388 -17.05 15.27 -9.42
CA LEU A 388 -17.04 16.10 -8.22
C LEU A 388 -16.32 15.42 -7.04
N ILE A 389 -16.56 14.13 -6.81
CA ILE A 389 -15.85 13.35 -5.78
C ILE A 389 -14.36 13.23 -6.11
N ARG A 390 -13.99 12.94 -7.36
CA ARG A 390 -12.58 12.89 -7.81
C ARG A 390 -11.86 14.22 -7.51
N THR A 391 -12.47 15.35 -7.89
CA THR A 391 -11.92 16.69 -7.64
C THR A 391 -11.83 16.99 -6.13
N PHE A 392 -12.86 16.64 -5.37
CA PHE A 392 -12.91 16.87 -3.92
C PHE A 392 -11.81 16.12 -3.17
N LEU A 393 -11.55 14.84 -3.51
CA LEU A 393 -10.45 14.06 -2.91
C LEU A 393 -9.07 14.67 -3.23
N VAL A 394 -8.84 15.10 -4.48
CA VAL A 394 -7.59 15.79 -4.86
C VAL A 394 -7.43 17.12 -4.12
N ILE A 395 -8.50 17.92 -3.99
CA ILE A 395 -8.47 19.19 -3.26
C ILE A 395 -8.16 18.97 -1.77
N ILE A 396 -8.75 17.95 -1.12
CA ILE A 396 -8.44 17.63 0.28
C ILE A 396 -6.95 17.27 0.45
N CYS A 397 -6.41 16.39 -0.40
CA CYS A 397 -5.00 16.03 -0.36
C CYS A 397 -4.08 17.25 -0.58
N PHE A 398 -4.44 18.13 -1.52
CA PHE A 398 -3.74 19.38 -1.77
C PHE A 398 -3.77 20.32 -0.56
N CYS A 399 -4.94 20.53 0.07
CA CYS A 399 -5.06 21.38 1.26
C CYS A 399 -4.22 20.85 2.43
N LEU A 400 -4.18 19.53 2.63
CA LEU A 400 -3.32 18.91 3.65
C LEU A 400 -1.83 19.05 3.32
N ALA A 401 -1.44 18.86 2.05
CA ALA A 401 -0.07 19.04 1.57
C ALA A 401 0.44 20.49 1.76
N VAL A 402 -0.37 21.48 1.42
CA VAL A 402 -0.04 22.91 1.61
C VAL A 402 -0.02 23.31 3.08
N ALA A 403 -0.89 22.71 3.91
CA ALA A 403 -0.91 22.97 5.34
C ALA A 403 0.38 22.50 6.03
N VAL A 404 0.90 21.31 5.68
CA VAL A 404 2.09 20.71 6.31
C VAL A 404 3.11 20.23 5.26
N PRO A 405 3.96 21.11 4.71
CA PRO A 405 4.93 20.76 3.67
C PRO A 405 6.19 20.02 4.22
N TYR A 406 6.01 19.06 5.12
CA TYR A 406 7.10 18.25 5.71
C TYR A 406 6.97 16.79 5.28
N ILE A 407 7.59 16.47 4.14
CA ILE A 407 7.45 15.14 3.50
C ILE A 407 7.89 13.99 4.41
N ASP A 408 8.98 14.17 5.16
CA ASP A 408 9.56 13.20 6.10
C ASP A 408 8.57 12.82 7.20
N LEU A 409 7.92 13.84 7.77
CA LEU A 409 6.96 13.66 8.86
C LEU A 409 5.64 13.06 8.36
N PHE A 410 5.17 13.43 7.16
CA PHE A 410 3.98 12.81 6.58
C PHE A 410 4.21 11.33 6.22
N ILE A 411 5.35 11.00 5.60
CA ILE A 411 5.74 9.62 5.29
C ILE A 411 5.76 8.78 6.58
N SER A 412 6.41 9.29 7.63
CA SER A 412 6.45 8.65 8.94
C SER A 412 5.05 8.48 9.55
N LEU A 413 4.23 9.52 9.55
CA LEU A 413 2.88 9.53 10.13
C LEU A 413 1.96 8.48 9.48
N PHE A 414 1.87 8.45 8.15
CA PHE A 414 0.98 7.51 7.46
C PHE A 414 1.50 6.08 7.47
N GLY A 415 2.83 5.87 7.46
CA GLY A 415 3.42 4.56 7.67
C GLY A 415 3.15 4.00 9.07
N ALA A 416 3.42 4.80 10.11
CA ALA A 416 3.15 4.41 11.48
C ALA A 416 1.65 4.17 11.72
N LEU A 417 0.77 5.08 11.31
CA LEU A 417 -0.66 5.00 11.56
C LEU A 417 -1.34 3.87 10.76
N CYS A 418 -1.18 3.87 9.43
CA CYS A 418 -1.96 3.01 8.56
C CYS A 418 -1.31 1.66 8.32
N LEU A 419 0.01 1.60 8.17
CA LEU A 419 0.70 0.38 7.74
C LEU A 419 1.12 -0.50 8.93
N SER A 420 1.24 0.05 10.14
CA SER A 420 1.22 -0.80 11.34
C SER A 420 -0.11 -1.55 11.47
N ALA A 421 -1.25 -0.90 11.16
CA ALA A 421 -2.56 -1.55 11.16
C ALA A 421 -2.71 -2.55 10.01
N LEU A 422 -2.57 -2.10 8.76
CA LEU A 422 -2.84 -2.89 7.54
C LEU A 422 -1.73 -3.89 7.19
N GLY A 423 -0.46 -3.56 7.43
CA GLY A 423 0.68 -4.39 7.07
C GLY A 423 1.03 -5.42 8.15
N LEU A 424 0.84 -5.08 9.43
CA LEU A 424 1.28 -5.92 10.55
C LEU A 424 0.13 -6.48 11.41
N ALA A 425 -0.72 -5.62 11.97
CA ALA A 425 -1.74 -6.06 12.93
C ALA A 425 -2.85 -6.89 12.27
N PHE A 426 -3.44 -6.38 11.18
CA PHE A 426 -4.58 -7.01 10.52
C PHE A 426 -4.23 -8.39 9.94
N PRO A 427 -3.09 -8.62 9.25
CA PRO A 427 -2.74 -9.96 8.78
C PRO A 427 -2.58 -10.98 9.92
N ALA A 428 -2.03 -10.58 11.06
CA ALA A 428 -1.86 -11.45 12.23
C ALA A 428 -3.21 -11.80 12.91
N ILE A 429 -4.16 -10.85 12.93
CA ILE A 429 -5.52 -11.11 13.44
C ILE A 429 -6.31 -11.99 12.45
N ILE A 430 -6.14 -11.76 11.15
CA ILE A 430 -6.75 -12.55 10.06
C ILE A 430 -6.26 -14.01 10.09
N ASP A 431 -4.97 -14.26 10.28
CA ASP A 431 -4.38 -15.60 10.44
C ASP A 431 -4.93 -16.32 11.68
N THR A 432 -4.96 -15.62 12.81
CA THR A 432 -5.51 -16.16 14.06
C THR A 432 -6.99 -16.53 13.93
N SER A 433 -7.76 -15.74 13.17
CA SER A 433 -9.20 -15.94 12.97
C SER A 433 -9.47 -17.05 11.94
N THR A 434 -8.79 -17.02 10.78
CA THR A 434 -8.93 -18.01 9.70
C THR A 434 -8.62 -19.42 10.15
N TYR A 435 -7.62 -19.60 11.02
CA TYR A 435 -7.22 -20.92 11.50
C TYR A 435 -7.81 -21.30 12.87
N TRP A 436 -8.70 -20.48 13.46
CA TRP A 436 -9.18 -20.61 14.84
C TRP A 436 -9.55 -22.05 15.26
N ASP A 437 -10.43 -22.72 14.52
CA ASP A 437 -10.89 -24.09 14.84
C ASP A 437 -9.80 -25.19 14.69
N THR A 438 -8.72 -24.85 13.98
CA THR A 438 -7.54 -25.70 13.75
C THR A 438 -6.39 -25.42 14.73
N LEU A 439 -6.45 -24.33 15.52
CA LEU A 439 -5.45 -23.98 16.55
C LEU A 439 -5.54 -24.91 17.77
N LYS A 440 -5.08 -26.16 17.60
CA LYS A 440 -5.06 -27.18 18.66
C LYS A 440 -3.64 -27.63 19.00
N GLY A 441 -3.40 -27.94 20.27
CA GLY A 441 -2.11 -28.38 20.80
C GLY A 441 -1.00 -27.32 20.71
N ALA A 442 0.25 -27.77 20.88
CA ALA A 442 1.43 -26.89 20.95
C ALA A 442 1.62 -26.03 19.68
N ARG A 443 1.29 -26.56 18.49
CA ARG A 443 1.40 -25.81 17.23
C ARG A 443 0.42 -24.63 17.18
N GLY A 444 -0.80 -24.81 17.66
CA GLY A 444 -1.79 -23.72 17.79
C GLY A 444 -1.32 -22.64 18.77
N ALA A 445 -0.80 -23.05 19.93
CA ALA A 445 -0.26 -22.13 20.93
C ALA A 445 0.92 -21.29 20.40
N LEU A 446 1.82 -21.90 19.60
CA LEU A 446 2.93 -21.20 18.96
C LEU A 446 2.45 -20.15 17.95
N ILE A 447 1.49 -20.50 17.07
CA ILE A 447 0.91 -19.56 16.09
C ILE A 447 0.24 -18.38 16.80
N LEU A 448 -0.59 -18.66 17.81
CA LEU A 448 -1.28 -17.64 18.60
C LEU A 448 -0.30 -16.70 19.32
N THR A 449 0.73 -17.26 19.97
CA THR A 449 1.78 -16.49 20.66
C THR A 449 2.55 -15.58 19.69
N LYS A 450 2.95 -16.13 18.53
CA LYS A 450 3.62 -15.39 17.45
C LYS A 450 2.74 -14.23 16.93
N ASN A 451 1.47 -14.50 16.62
CA ASN A 451 0.54 -13.46 16.14
C ASN A 451 0.29 -12.39 17.21
N PHE A 452 0.15 -12.78 18.48
CA PHE A 452 -0.01 -11.86 19.60
C PHE A 452 1.17 -10.88 19.73
N PHE A 453 2.42 -11.36 19.61
CA PHE A 453 3.59 -10.48 19.60
C PHE A 453 3.63 -9.55 18.37
N ILE A 454 3.24 -10.02 17.19
CA ILE A 454 3.15 -9.17 15.98
C ILE A 454 2.10 -8.07 16.18
N VAL A 455 0.92 -8.39 16.72
CA VAL A 455 -0.15 -7.42 17.01
C VAL A 455 0.29 -6.40 18.07
N ILE A 456 0.97 -6.83 19.15
CA ILE A 456 1.52 -5.88 20.14
C ILE A 456 2.55 -4.96 19.51
N PHE A 457 3.52 -5.51 18.76
CA PHE A 457 4.54 -4.72 18.09
C PHE A 457 3.93 -3.69 17.13
N ALA A 458 2.90 -4.10 16.37
CA ALA A 458 2.14 -3.22 15.48
C ALA A 458 1.38 -2.12 16.24
N ILE A 459 0.70 -2.43 17.35
CA ILE A 459 0.00 -1.43 18.16
C ILE A 459 0.99 -0.45 18.80
N CYS A 460 2.14 -0.92 19.29
CA CYS A 460 3.21 -0.05 19.80
C CYS A 460 3.75 0.86 18.69
N GLY A 461 4.02 0.31 17.50
CA GLY A 461 4.47 1.06 16.32
C GLY A 461 3.46 2.13 15.88
N LEU A 462 2.16 1.79 15.90
CA LEU A 462 1.07 2.71 15.62
C LEU A 462 1.02 3.84 16.63
N VAL A 463 0.88 3.53 17.92
CA VAL A 463 0.67 4.54 18.97
C VAL A 463 1.90 5.43 19.11
N VAL A 464 3.10 4.84 19.26
CA VAL A 464 4.34 5.58 19.49
C VAL A 464 4.79 6.31 18.22
N GLY A 465 4.71 5.67 17.04
CA GLY A 465 5.08 6.31 15.77
C GLY A 465 4.16 7.47 15.41
N THR A 466 2.85 7.31 15.59
CA THR A 466 1.87 8.38 15.33
C THR A 466 2.06 9.54 16.32
N SER A 467 2.23 9.27 17.62
CA SER A 467 2.45 10.34 18.60
C SER A 467 3.76 11.11 18.34
N THR A 468 4.88 10.41 18.11
CA THR A 468 6.16 11.06 17.80
C THR A 468 6.11 11.88 16.51
N SER A 469 5.44 11.37 15.47
CA SER A 469 5.27 12.12 14.20
C SER A 469 4.44 13.39 14.41
N LEU A 470 3.35 13.32 15.18
CA LEU A 470 2.51 14.48 15.49
C LEU A 470 3.22 15.51 16.39
N GLU A 471 3.98 15.05 17.39
CA GLU A 471 4.78 15.92 18.26
C GLU A 471 5.83 16.72 17.47
N GLU A 472 6.58 16.07 16.57
CA GLU A 472 7.55 16.77 15.72
C GLU A 472 6.90 17.70 14.68
N ILE A 473 5.71 17.36 14.16
CA ILE A 473 4.92 18.29 13.32
C ILE A 473 4.55 19.56 14.11
N VAL A 474 3.96 19.41 15.30
CA VAL A 474 3.56 20.52 16.18
C VAL A 474 4.77 21.38 16.58
N LYS A 475 5.91 20.73 16.85
CA LYS A 475 7.18 21.39 17.20
C LYS A 475 7.76 22.19 16.03
N LYS A 476 7.78 21.66 14.80
CA LYS A 476 8.21 22.42 13.61
C LYS A 476 7.35 23.67 13.43
N PHE A 477 6.02 23.58 13.53
CA PHE A 477 5.14 24.76 13.46
C PHE A 477 5.42 25.79 14.56
N SER A 478 5.50 25.35 15.81
CA SER A 478 5.74 26.22 16.97
C SER A 478 7.06 26.98 16.83
N SER A 479 8.12 26.33 16.31
CA SER A 479 9.40 26.98 16.05
C SER A 479 9.35 28.01 14.90
N SER A 480 8.55 27.75 13.86
CA SER A 480 8.37 28.67 12.72
C SER A 480 7.64 29.95 13.13
N THR A 481 6.60 29.85 13.96
CA THR A 481 5.89 31.02 14.52
C THR A 481 6.81 31.86 15.40
N ASN A 482 7.63 31.24 16.26
CA ASN A 482 8.61 31.95 17.10
C ASN A 482 9.80 32.54 16.33
N SER A 483 9.97 32.21 15.04
CA SER A 483 11.03 32.76 14.16
C SER A 483 10.53 33.89 13.26
N THR A 484 9.22 34.20 13.30
CA THR A 484 8.55 35.22 12.47
C THR A 484 7.91 36.34 13.30
N ALA A 485 8.13 36.31 14.63
CA ALA A 485 7.79 37.35 15.61
C ALA A 485 9.07 37.96 16.19
#